data_AF-A0A835L1Y8-F1
#
_entry.id   AF-A0A835L1Y8-F1
#
_cell.length_a   1.000
_cell.length_b   1.000
_cell.length_c   1.000
_cell.angle_alpha   90.00
_cell.angle_beta   90.00
_cell.angle_gamma   90.00
#
_symmetry.space_group_name_H-M   'P 1'
#
loop_
_entity.id
_entity.type
_entity.pdbx_description
1 polymer ?
#
loop_
_entity_poly.entity_id
_entity_poly.type
_entity_poly.pdbx_seq_one_letter_code
_entity_poly.pdbx_strand_id
1 'polypeptide(L)' 'MKVTTVHNSKKKWKNIRDCYNKEYKKEKTTPSGSGARKGARYMYFSRLSFLQNSVSNKDTTTNIEDQNERQS' A
#
# COMPACT_ATOMS: atom_id res chain seq x y z
N MET A 1 4.16 16.73 -30.79
CA MET A 1 3.36 15.86 -29.89
C MET A 1 4.30 15.22 -28.87
N LYS A 2 4.04 15.32 -27.55
CA LYS A 2 4.88 14.65 -26.54
C LYS A 2 4.50 13.17 -26.52
N VAL A 3 5.36 12.32 -27.09
CA VAL A 3 5.23 10.86 -27.02
C VAL A 3 5.33 10.46 -25.55
N THR A 4 4.22 10.06 -24.94
CA THR A 4 4.21 9.70 -23.52
C THR A 4 4.59 8.23 -23.42
N THR A 5 5.88 7.98 -23.25
CA THR A 5 6.46 6.64 -23.10
C THR A 5 5.71 5.86 -22.01
N VAL A 6 5.26 4.63 -22.30
CA VAL A 6 4.51 3.71 -21.40
C VAL A 6 5.10 3.63 -19.98
N HIS A 7 6.41 3.83 -19.86
CA HIS A 7 7.15 3.90 -18.59
C HIS A 7 6.62 4.98 -17.63
N ASN A 8 6.20 6.14 -18.15
CA ASN A 8 5.69 7.26 -17.36
C ASN A 8 4.30 6.97 -16.77
N SER A 9 3.45 6.26 -17.52
CA SER A 9 2.12 5.85 -17.07
C SER A 9 2.18 4.83 -15.94
N LYS A 10 3.08 3.84 -16.05
CA LYS A 10 3.33 2.85 -14.99
C LYS A 10 3.84 3.52 -13.71
N LYS A 11 4.80 4.45 -13.83
CA LYS A 11 5.35 5.22 -12.70
C LYS A 11 4.28 6.07 -12.01
N LYS A 12 3.42 6.74 -12.79
CA LYS A 12 2.33 7.56 -12.25
C LYS A 12 1.29 6.70 -11.53
N TRP A 13 0.91 5.56 -12.10
CA TRP A 13 0.00 4.62 -11.45
C TRP A 13 0.57 4.06 -10.15
N LYS A 14 1.87 3.72 -10.14
CA LYS A 14 2.58 3.30 -8.91
C LYS A 14 2.48 4.38 -7.84
N ASN A 15 2.77 5.64 -8.17
CA ASN A 15 2.72 6.75 -7.22
C ASN A 15 1.31 6.94 -6.62
N ILE A 16 0.26 6.90 -7.45
CA ILE A 16 -1.13 6.97 -7.00
C ILE A 16 -1.45 5.83 -6.02
N ARG A 17 -1.05 4.60 -6.37
CA ARG A 17 -1.26 3.42 -5.53
C ARG A 17 -0.51 3.55 -4.21
N ASP A 18 0.75 3.99 -4.23
CA ASP A 18 1.58 4.17 -3.04
C ASP A 18 0.98 5.22 -2.09
N CYS A 19 0.47 6.35 -2.63
CA CYS A 19 -0.23 7.37 -1.86
C CYS A 19 -1.49 6.81 -1.18
N TYR A 20 -2.32 6.06 -1.93
CA TYR A 20 -3.49 5.40 -1.36
C TYR A 20 -3.10 4.40 -0.28
N ASN A 21 -2.09 3.57 -0.53
CA ASN A 21 -1.67 2.51 0.38
C ASN A 21 -1.12 3.07 1.70
N LYS A 22 -0.37 4.17 1.63
CA LYS A 22 0.12 4.90 2.81
C LYS A 22 -1.03 5.39 3.69
N GLU A 23 -2.06 5.98 3.09
CA GLU A 23 -3.23 6.46 3.80
C GLU A 23 -4.10 5.33 4.35
N TYR A 24 -4.23 4.23 3.60
CA TYR A 24 -4.98 3.05 4.03
C TYR A 24 -4.34 2.41 5.27
N LYS A 25 -3.00 2.29 5.28
CA LYS A 25 -2.25 1.84 6.45
C LYS A 25 -2.46 2.77 7.65
N LYS A 26 -2.38 4.09 7.46
CA LYS A 26 -2.66 5.05 8.53
C LYS A 26 -4.08 4.87 9.09
N GLU A 27 -5.07 4.69 8.22
CA GLU A 27 -6.46 4.48 8.64
C GLU A 27 -6.64 3.19 9.45
N LYS A 28 -5.94 2.11 9.07
CA LYS A 28 -5.94 0.84 9.82
C LYS A 28 -5.18 0.88 11.14
N THR A 29 -4.09 1.65 11.22
CA THR A 29 -3.26 1.73 12.44
C THR A 29 -3.72 2.82 13.41
N THR A 30 -4.61 3.73 13.00
CA THR A 30 -5.13 4.79 13.85
C THR A 30 -6.21 4.22 14.79
N PRO A 31 -6.02 4.23 16.12
CA PRO A 31 -7.01 3.70 17.06
C PRO A 31 -8.28 4.56 17.09
N SER A 32 -9.45 3.92 17.16
CA SER A 32 -10.73 4.56 17.46
C SER A 32 -10.67 5.22 18.84
N GLY A 33 -10.33 6.52 18.89
CA GLY A 33 -10.09 7.24 20.14
C GLY A 33 -8.94 8.25 20.07
N SER A 34 -8.13 8.19 19.01
CA SER A 34 -7.16 9.24 18.71
C SER A 34 -7.89 10.44 18.08
N GLY A 35 -8.33 11.38 18.93
CA GLY A 35 -9.10 12.57 18.54
C GLY A 35 -8.40 13.55 17.58
N ALA A 36 -7.14 13.29 17.21
CA ALA A 36 -6.38 14.13 16.30
C ALA A 36 -5.67 13.29 15.23
N ARG A 37 -6.27 13.20 14.03
CA ARG A 37 -5.50 12.83 12.82
C ARG A 37 -4.53 13.97 12.51
N LYS A 38 -3.23 13.76 12.72
CA LYS A 38 -2.18 14.70 12.28
C LYS A 38 -2.10 14.68 10.74
N GLY A 39 -2.83 15.58 10.09
CA GLY A 39 -2.70 15.88 8.66
C GLY A 39 -3.97 15.68 7.83
N ALA A 40 -4.03 16.38 6.70
CA ALA A 40 -5.11 16.24 5.73
C ALA A 40 -5.07 14.86 5.06
N ARG A 41 -6.24 14.23 4.93
CA ARG A 41 -6.42 12.99 4.18
C ARG A 41 -6.04 13.23 2.72
N TYR A 42 -5.43 12.24 2.07
CA TYR A 42 -5.18 12.33 0.63
C TYR A 42 -6.50 12.60 -0.13
N MET A 43 -6.50 13.65 -0.95
CA MET A 43 -7.70 14.19 -1.59
C MET A 43 -8.50 13.14 -2.39
N TYR A 44 -7.80 12.18 -2.99
CA TYR A 44 -8.42 11.13 -3.81
C TYR A 44 -8.68 9.83 -3.06
N PHE A 45 -8.44 9.77 -1.75
CA PHE A 45 -8.53 8.53 -0.98
C PHE A 45 -9.90 7.86 -1.09
N SER A 46 -10.98 8.62 -0.88
CA SER A 46 -12.35 8.08 -0.96
C SER A 46 -12.68 7.56 -2.36
N ARG A 47 -12.17 8.23 -3.40
CA ARG A 47 -12.40 7.84 -4.81
C ARG A 47 -11.56 6.63 -5.23
N LEU A 48 -10.43 6.41 -4.57
CA LEU A 48 -9.54 5.27 -4.77
C LEU A 48 -9.88 4.08 -3.86
N SER A 49 -11.01 4.11 -3.15
CA SER A 49 -11.46 3.03 -2.26
C SER A 49 -11.58 1.67 -2.97
N PHE A 50 -11.87 1.65 -4.28
CA PHE A 50 -11.87 0.42 -5.08
C PHE A 50 -10.50 -0.28 -5.13
N LEU A 51 -9.41 0.44 -4.89
CA LEU A 51 -8.06 -0.13 -4.82
C LEU A 51 -7.85 -0.95 -3.55
N GLN A 52 -8.73 -0.85 -2.54
CA GLN A 52 -8.62 -1.57 -1.28
C GLN A 52 -8.38 -3.07 -1.50
N ASN A 53 -9.16 -3.71 -2.40
CA ASN A 53 -9.01 -5.13 -2.70
C ASN A 53 -7.64 -5.48 -3.32
N SER A 54 -7.04 -4.53 -4.05
CA SER A 54 -5.72 -4.70 -4.67
C SER A 54 -4.56 -4.43 -3.70
N VAL A 55 -4.78 -3.70 -2.61
CA VAL A 55 -3.71 -3.30 -1.66
C VAL A 55 -3.82 -3.94 -0.29
N SER A 56 -4.97 -4.53 0.04
CA SER A 56 -5.15 -5.41 1.19
C SER A 56 -4.26 -6.63 0.94
N ASN A 57 -3.02 -6.56 1.42
CA ASN A 57 -2.02 -7.59 1.21
C ASN A 57 -2.58 -8.98 1.55
N LYS A 58 -2.40 -9.92 0.62
CA LYS A 58 -2.22 -11.33 0.94
C LYS A 58 -1.10 -11.37 1.99
N ASP A 59 -1.33 -12.00 3.13
CA ASP A 59 -0.30 -12.23 4.12
C ASP A 59 0.92 -12.86 3.43
N THR A 60 2.02 -12.10 3.35
CA THR A 60 3.29 -12.68 2.97
C THR A 60 3.75 -13.46 4.19
N THR A 61 3.58 -14.79 4.17
CA THR A 61 4.17 -15.69 5.16
C THR A 61 5.69 -15.67 4.99
N THR A 62 6.34 -14.64 5.51
CA THR A 62 7.80 -14.50 5.48
C THR A 62 8.40 -15.19 6.70
N ASN A 63 8.56 -16.51 6.57
CA ASN A 63 9.67 -17.31 7.07
C ASN A 63 9.27 -18.77 6.83
N ILE A 64 9.69 -19.31 5.68
CA ILE A 64 9.94 -20.74 5.62
C ILE A 64 11.30 -20.87 6.30
N GLU A 65 11.29 -21.22 7.59
CA GLU A 65 12.51 -21.65 8.26
C GLU A 65 12.95 -22.94 7.57
N ASP A 66 14.00 -22.84 6.75
CA ASP A 66 14.70 -23.99 6.21
C ASP A 66 15.33 -24.72 7.39
N GLN A 67 14.62 -25.71 7.93
CA GLN A 67 15.14 -26.67 8.88
C GLN A 67 16.13 -27.56 8.12
N ASN A 68 17.33 -27.02 7.85
CA ASN A 68 18.48 -27.81 7.46
C ASN A 68 18.84 -28.70 8.65
N GLU A 69 18.25 -29.89 8.70
CA GLU A 69 18.59 -30.95 9.63
C GLU A 69 20.08 -31.28 9.48
N ARG A 70 20.82 -30.84 10.49
CA ARG A 70 22.21 -31.17 10.74
C ARG A 70 22.37 -32.69 10.81
N GLN A 71 23.28 -33.20 9.99
CA GLN A 71 24.20 -34.31 10.24
C GLN A 71 23.83 -35.29 11.37
N SER A 72 23.56 -36.54 11.02
CA SER A 72 24.03 -37.73 11.74
C SER A 72 24.27 -38.87 10.75
#